data_AF-A0A938GXD9-F1
#
_entry.id   AF-A0A938GXD9-F1
#
_cell.length_a   1.000
_cell.length_b   1.000
_cell.length_c   1.000
_cell.angle_alpha   90.00
_cell.angle_beta   90.00
_cell.angle_gamma   90.00
#
_symmetry.space_group_name_H-M   'P 1'
#
loop_
_entity.id
_entity.type
_entity.pdbx_description
1 polymer ?
#
loop_
_entity_poly.entity_id
_entity_poly.type
_entity_poly.pdbx_seq_one_letter_code
_entity_poly.pdbx_strand_id
1 'polypeptide(L)'
;MTTLRESCVDEACLLKPEDFLLLTHATTIAYSRAQSGPVAAIEGLIRAGQFIAVETVPPATLAKIIAGARKSPQLAPAHKRLLPPT
;
A
#
# COMPACT_ATOMS: atom_id res chain seq x y z
N MET A 1 -1.75 0.85 -6.41
CA MET A 1 -2.93 1.71 -6.17
C MET A 1 -3.90 1.47 -7.29
N THR A 2 -5.17 1.27 -6.97
CA THR A 2 -6.23 1.00 -7.96
C THR A 2 -7.25 2.12 -7.89
N THR A 3 -7.68 2.60 -9.04
CA THR A 3 -8.71 3.64 -9.11
C THR A 3 -10.05 3.04 -8.69
N LEU A 4 -10.97 3.85 -8.15
CA LEU A 4 -12.32 3.37 -7.75
C LEU A 4 -13.16 2.83 -8.92
N ARG A 5 -12.68 2.95 -10.16
CA ARG A 5 -13.33 2.46 -11.37
C ARG A 5 -12.92 1.02 -11.72
N GLU A 6 -11.91 0.47 -11.07
CA GLU A 6 -11.45 -0.91 -11.28
C GLU A 6 -12.25 -1.87 -10.39
N SER A 7 -12.70 -3.01 -10.94
CA SER A 7 -13.54 -4.01 -10.23
C SER A 7 -12.83 -4.77 -9.08
N CYS A 8 -11.67 -4.30 -8.64
CA CYS A 8 -10.84 -4.88 -7.58
C CYS A 8 -10.67 -3.89 -6.40
N VAL A 9 -11.68 -3.06 -6.13
CA VAL A 9 -11.66 -2.09 -5.03
C VAL A 9 -11.57 -2.80 -3.69
N ASP A 10 -10.58 -2.43 -2.88
CA ASP A 10 -10.54 -2.78 -1.46
C ASP A 10 -10.92 -1.54 -0.63
N GLU A 11 -12.12 -1.56 -0.08
CA GLU A 11 -12.68 -0.43 0.68
C GLU A 11 -12.04 -0.27 2.07
N ALA A 12 -11.14 -1.16 2.49
CA ALA A 12 -10.47 -1.06 3.79
C ALA A 12 -9.59 0.19 3.92
N CYS A 13 -9.17 0.80 2.80
CA CYS A 13 -8.45 2.07 2.80
C CYS A 13 -8.74 2.88 1.55
N LEU A 14 -9.44 4.01 1.74
CA LEU A 14 -9.64 5.02 0.72
C LEU A 14 -8.70 6.21 0.97
N LEU A 15 -7.78 6.45 0.04
CA LEU A 15 -6.93 7.63 0.02
C LEU A 15 -7.48 8.67 -0.96
N LYS A 16 -7.38 9.93 -0.58
CA LYS A 16 -7.76 11.09 -1.37
C LYS A 16 -6.52 11.87 -1.83
N PRO A 17 -6.63 12.78 -2.81
CA PRO A 17 -5.50 13.60 -3.26
C PRO A 17 -4.74 14.31 -2.14
N GLU A 18 -5.45 14.79 -1.10
CA GLU A 18 -4.85 15.43 0.07
C GLU A 18 -4.03 14.49 0.96
N ASP A 19 -4.23 13.17 0.86
CA ASP A 19 -3.47 12.19 1.65
C ASP A 19 -2.07 11.95 1.03
N PHE A 20 -1.88 12.11 -0.28
CA PHE A 20 -0.58 11.87 -0.90
C PHE A 20 -0.46 12.59 -2.24
N LEU A 21 0.62 13.36 -2.42
CA LEU A 21 0.81 14.25 -3.57
C LEU A 21 0.78 13.58 -4.95
N LEU A 22 1.03 12.26 -5.02
CA LEU A 22 0.98 11.50 -6.27
C LEU A 22 -0.45 11.07 -6.64
N LEU A 23 -1.43 11.30 -5.79
CA LEU A 23 -2.83 10.97 -6.04
C LEU A 23 -3.54 12.12 -6.76
N THR A 24 -4.02 11.87 -7.97
CA THR A 24 -4.85 12.82 -8.73
C THR A 24 -6.34 12.65 -8.48
N HIS A 25 -6.74 11.56 -7.82
CA HIS A 25 -8.13 11.23 -7.51
C HIS A 25 -8.20 10.24 -6.33
N ALA A 26 -9.41 10.05 -5.80
CA ALA A 26 -9.65 9.08 -4.74
C ALA A 26 -9.32 7.65 -5.20
N THR A 27 -8.53 6.95 -4.41
CA THR A 27 -7.83 5.72 -4.78
C THR A 27 -7.86 4.73 -3.62
N THR A 28 -7.98 3.44 -3.94
CA THR A 28 -7.89 2.38 -2.92
C THR A 28 -6.55 1.65 -2.97
N ILE A 29 -6.22 1.01 -1.84
CA ILE A 29 -5.03 0.18 -1.72
C ILE A 29 -5.41 -1.27 -2.06
N ALA A 30 -4.87 -1.80 -3.15
CA ALA A 30 -5.06 -3.21 -3.52
C ALA A 30 -4.21 -4.14 -2.64
N TYR A 31 -4.66 -4.41 -1.42
CA TYR A 31 -3.95 -5.28 -0.46
C TYR A 31 -3.75 -6.71 -0.95
N SER A 32 -4.61 -7.20 -1.85
CA SER A 32 -4.45 -8.48 -2.55
C SER A 32 -3.15 -8.59 -3.35
N ARG A 33 -2.53 -7.45 -3.70
CA ARG A 33 -1.27 -7.38 -4.46
C ARG A 33 -0.06 -7.08 -3.58
N ALA A 34 -0.20 -7.16 -2.26
CA ALA A 34 0.91 -6.95 -1.35
C ALA A 34 2.03 -7.96 -1.60
N GLN A 35 3.27 -7.45 -1.68
CA GLN A 35 4.48 -8.27 -1.73
C GLN A 35 5.38 -7.89 -0.55
N SER A 36 6.03 -8.89 0.03
CA SER A 36 7.00 -8.71 1.11
C SER A 36 8.21 -9.62 0.88
N GLY A 37 9.35 -9.21 1.41
CA GLY A 37 10.59 -9.96 1.29
C GLY A 37 11.75 -9.28 2.03
N PRO A 38 12.93 -9.90 2.02
CA PRO A 38 14.14 -9.30 2.59
C PRO A 38 14.44 -7.94 1.95
N VAL A 39 14.94 -6.99 2.74
CA VAL A 39 15.26 -5.62 2.28
C VAL A 39 16.16 -5.65 1.03
N ALA A 40 17.22 -6.47 1.06
CA ALA A 40 18.15 -6.60 -0.06
C ALA A 40 17.48 -7.08 -1.38
N ALA A 41 16.44 -7.91 -1.28
CA ALA A 41 15.70 -8.36 -2.46
C ALA A 41 14.84 -7.22 -3.03
N ILE A 42 14.18 -6.45 -2.17
CA ILE A 42 13.39 -5.28 -2.56
C ILE A 42 14.29 -4.21 -3.20
N GLU A 43 15.46 -3.93 -2.61
CA GLU A 43 16.46 -3.03 -3.19
C GLU A 43 16.98 -3.53 -4.54
N GLY A 44 17.10 -4.85 -4.72
CA GLY A 44 17.39 -5.47 -6.02
C GLY A 44 16.32 -5.17 -7.07
N LEU A 45 15.04 -5.28 -6.71
CA LEU A 45 13.90 -4.98 -7.60
C LEU A 45 13.84 -3.50 -7.98
N ILE A 46 14.19 -2.60 -7.04
CA ILE A 46 14.30 -1.16 -7.30
C ILE A 46 15.44 -0.89 -8.29
N ARG A 47 16.63 -1.46 -8.07
CA ARG A 47 17.78 -1.31 -8.99
C ARG A 47 17.52 -1.86 -10.38
N ALA A 48 16.74 -2.94 -10.48
CA ALA A 48 16.32 -3.53 -11.76
C ALA A 48 15.21 -2.74 -12.48
N GLY A 49 14.71 -1.64 -11.89
CA GLY A 49 13.63 -0.83 -12.44
C GLY A 49 12.25 -1.50 -12.41
N GLN A 50 12.12 -2.62 -11.69
CA GLN A 50 10.85 -3.32 -11.53
C GLN A 50 9.95 -2.60 -10.52
N PHE A 51 10.57 -2.04 -9.47
CA PHE A 51 9.90 -1.18 -8.49
C PHE A 51 10.41 0.26 -8.58
N ILE A 52 9.50 1.20 -8.40
CA ILE A 52 9.82 2.62 -8.29
C ILE A 52 9.77 2.97 -6.80
N ALA A 53 10.88 3.48 -6.28
CA ALA A 53 10.87 4.11 -4.96
C ALA A 53 10.09 5.42 -5.08
N VAL A 54 8.93 5.48 -4.42
CA VAL A 54 8.19 6.74 -4.26
C VAL A 54 8.74 7.49 -3.03
N GLU A 55 8.64 8.82 -3.06
CA GLU A 55 9.00 9.67 -1.93
C GLU A 55 8.32 9.22 -0.62
N THR A 56 8.86 9.70 0.50
CA THR A 56 8.37 9.41 1.85
C THR A 56 6.86 9.66 1.94
N VAL A 57 6.10 8.56 2.01
CA VAL A 57 4.67 8.59 2.28
C VAL A 57 4.44 9.37 3.59
N PRO A 58 3.57 10.39 3.62
CA PRO A 58 3.32 11.15 4.84
C PRO A 58 2.96 10.23 6.01
N PRO A 59 3.46 10.48 7.24
CA PRO A 59 3.22 9.58 8.37
C PRO A 59 1.74 9.29 8.65
N ALA A 60 0.88 10.30 8.50
CA ALA A 60 -0.58 10.14 8.65
C ALA A 60 -1.17 9.19 7.60
N THR A 61 -0.69 9.29 6.36
CA THR A 61 -1.10 8.45 5.24
C THR A 61 -0.60 7.02 5.41
N LEU A 62 0.64 6.85 5.85
CA LEU A 62 1.18 5.53 6.18
C LEU A 62 0.38 4.87 7.30
N ALA A 63 0.03 5.61 8.36
CA ALA A 63 -0.81 5.10 9.44
C ALA A 63 -2.21 4.68 8.93
N LYS A 64 -2.80 5.46 8.03
CA LYS A 64 -4.09 5.13 7.38
C LYS A 64 -4.01 3.86 6.52
N ILE A 65 -2.92 3.67 5.77
CA ILE A 65 -2.66 2.44 5.01
C ILE A 65 -2.50 1.25 5.95
N ILE A 66 -1.71 1.36 7.02
CA ILE A 66 -1.51 0.27 7.99
C ILE A 66 -2.83 -0.10 8.69
N ALA A 67 -3.65 0.90 9.05
CA ALA A 67 -4.96 0.67 9.65
C ALA A 67 -5.91 -0.09 8.71
N GLY A 68 -5.90 0.27 7.42
CA GLY A 68 -6.66 -0.46 6.40
C GLY A 68 -6.13 -1.87 6.17
N ALA A 69 -4.81 -2.06 6.11
CA ALA A 69 -4.16 -3.36 5.96
C ALA A 69 -4.60 -4.37 7.03
N ARG A 70 -4.72 -3.91 8.28
CA ARG A 70 -5.18 -4.75 9.40
C ARG A 70 -6.61 -5.26 9.20
N LYS A 71 -7.49 -4.39 8.70
CA LYS A 71 -8.92 -4.66 8.50
C LYS A 71 -9.24 -5.38 7.19
N SER A 72 -8.42 -5.19 6.16
CA SER A 72 -8.65 -5.76 4.83
C SER A 72 -8.75 -7.29 4.90
N PRO A 73 -9.80 -7.90 4.32
CA PRO A 73 -9.86 -9.35 4.13
C PRO A 73 -8.94 -9.83 2.99
N GLN A 74 -8.49 -8.92 2.12
CA GLN A 74 -7.65 -9.26 0.97
C GLN A 74 -6.16 -9.37 1.32
N LEU A 75 -5.73 -8.82 2.46
CA LEU A 75 -4.35 -8.99 2.92
C LEU A 75 -4.17 -10.36 3.58
N ALA A 76 -3.28 -11.18 3.00
CA ALA A 76 -2.98 -12.50 3.55
C ALA A 76 -2.46 -12.42 5.01
N PRO A 77 -2.81 -13.38 5.90
CA PRO A 77 -2.41 -13.35 7.31
C PRO A 77 -0.90 -13.24 7.54
N ALA A 78 -0.08 -13.85 6.68
CA ALA A 78 1.38 -13.77 6.77
C ALA A 78 1.87 -12.31 6.64
N HIS A 79 1.29 -11.53 5.71
CA HIS A 79 1.62 -10.12 5.54
C HIS A 79 1.14 -9.26 6.72
N LYS A 80 -0.01 -9.58 7.31
CA LYS A 80 -0.50 -8.87 8.51
C LYS A 80 0.46 -8.95 9.70
N ARG A 81 1.20 -10.07 9.83
CA ARG A 81 2.21 -10.26 10.88
C ARG A 81 3.44 -9.36 10.72
N LEU A 82 3.69 -8.83 9.52
CA LEU A 82 4.80 -7.93 9.24
C LEU A 82 4.45 -6.46 9.52
N LEU A 83 3.19 -6.16 9.80
CA LEU A 83 2.77 -4.79 10.12
C LEU A 83 3.33 -4.38 11.49
N PRO A 84 3.77 -3.11 11.65
CA PRO A 84 4.26 -2.63 12.93
C PRO A 84 3.16 -2.71 14.01
N PRO A 85 3.52 -2.89 15.29
CA PRO A 85 2.56 -2.97 16.39
C PRO A 85 1.73 -1.67 16.51
N THR A 86 0.56 -1.81 17.14
CA THR A 86 -0.37 -0.70 17.42
C THR A 86 0.00 0.03 18.69
#